data_AF-A0AAV5B423-F1
#
_entry.id   AF-A0AAV5B423-F1
#
_cell.length_a   1.000
_cell.length_b   1.000
_cell.length_c   1.000
_cell.angle_alpha   90.00
_cell.angle_beta   90.00
_cell.angle_gamma   90.00
#
_symmetry.space_group_name_H-M   'P 1'
#
loop_
_entity.id
_entity.type
_entity.pdbx_description
1 polymer ?
#
loop_
_entity_poly.entity_id
_entity_poly.type
_entity_poly.pdbx_seq_one_letter_code
_entity_poly.pdbx_strand_id
1 'polypeptide(L)'
;MAAVGNARRPADAVEARRAREQEVVSQMIGIWCHARHGTARGELCDECAELEAYARARSERCPFMETKTFCSNCHVHCYRAEMRERIREVMRFSGPRMLLHRPVMACRHVVESRREKRVIEREMRDDR
;
A
#
# COMPACT_ATOMS: atom_id res chain seq x y z
N MET A 1 38.51 -10.68 3.26
CA MET A 1 38.10 -9.28 3.52
C MET A 1 36.58 -9.21 3.46
N ALA A 2 35.94 -8.96 4.60
CA ALA A 2 34.50 -8.99 4.77
C ALA A 2 33.83 -7.64 4.45
N ALA A 3 32.52 -7.75 4.12
CA ALA A 3 31.47 -6.73 4.15
C ALA A 3 31.54 -5.59 3.10
N VAL A 4 30.68 -5.63 2.07
CA VAL A 4 29.29 -5.12 2.06
C VAL A 4 29.24 -3.59 2.14
N GLY A 5 28.95 -2.97 1.00
CA GLY A 5 28.65 -1.55 0.88
C GLY A 5 27.76 -1.28 -0.32
N ASN A 6 26.65 -2.02 -0.46
CA ASN A 6 25.67 -1.75 -1.51
C ASN A 6 24.84 -0.51 -1.12
N ALA A 7 25.38 0.68 -1.42
CA ALA A 7 24.61 1.90 -1.42
C ALA A 7 23.56 1.80 -2.54
N ARG A 8 22.33 1.40 -2.17
CA ARG A 8 21.19 1.31 -3.11
C ARG A 8 20.99 2.68 -3.76
N ARG A 9 20.95 2.74 -5.09
CA ARG A 9 20.67 4.00 -5.81
C ARG A 9 19.27 4.50 -5.43
N PRO A 10 19.02 5.81 -5.40
CA PRO A 10 17.71 6.37 -5.03
C PRO A 10 16.58 5.83 -5.92
N ALA A 11 16.80 5.64 -7.22
CA ALA A 11 15.85 5.00 -8.13
C ALA A 11 15.51 3.55 -7.73
N ASP A 12 16.51 2.78 -7.28
CA ASP A 12 16.31 1.40 -6.79
C ASP A 12 15.46 1.38 -5.51
N ALA A 13 15.54 2.44 -4.67
CA ALA A 13 14.75 2.58 -3.46
C ALA A 13 13.27 2.95 -3.75
N VAL A 14 13.03 3.76 -4.78
CA VAL A 14 11.68 4.16 -5.25
C VAL A 14 10.96 2.96 -5.84
N GLU A 15 11.59 2.23 -6.75
CA GLU A 15 10.99 1.03 -7.35
C GLU A 15 10.77 -0.07 -6.30
N ALA A 16 11.69 -0.23 -5.36
CA ALA A 16 11.46 -1.13 -4.23
C ALA A 16 10.28 -0.69 -3.35
N ARG A 17 10.03 0.62 -3.20
CA ARG A 17 8.86 1.13 -2.47
C ARG A 17 7.57 0.88 -3.24
N ARG A 18 7.56 1.12 -4.55
CA ARG A 18 6.44 0.81 -5.44
C ARG A 18 6.06 -0.66 -5.35
N ALA A 19 7.04 -1.55 -5.50
CA ALA A 19 6.84 -2.99 -5.41
C ALA A 19 6.24 -3.40 -4.05
N ARG A 20 6.75 -2.83 -2.93
CA ARG A 20 6.19 -3.09 -1.60
C ARG A 20 4.73 -2.64 -1.48
N GLU A 21 4.39 -1.44 -1.94
CA GLU A 21 2.99 -0.97 -1.90
C GLU A 21 2.06 -1.88 -2.72
N GLN A 22 2.49 -2.27 -3.93
CA GLN A 22 1.72 -3.17 -4.79
C GLN A 22 1.52 -4.55 -4.14
N GLU A 23 2.56 -5.11 -3.51
CA GLU A 23 2.49 -6.38 -2.81
C GLU A 23 1.54 -6.31 -1.60
N VAL A 24 1.56 -5.20 -0.86
CA VAL A 24 0.64 -4.98 0.27
C VAL A 24 -0.80 -4.95 -0.22
N VAL A 25 -1.10 -4.15 -1.23
CA VAL A 25 -2.47 -4.03 -1.76
C VAL A 25 -2.95 -5.36 -2.34
N SER A 26 -2.11 -6.07 -3.07
CA SER A 26 -2.40 -7.42 -3.59
C SER A 26 -2.81 -8.38 -2.48
N GLN A 27 -2.01 -8.45 -1.39
CA GLN A 27 -2.32 -9.30 -0.24
C GLN A 27 -3.62 -8.91 0.45
N MET A 28 -3.89 -7.62 0.60
CA MET A 28 -5.13 -7.14 1.19
C MET A 28 -6.34 -7.54 0.36
N ILE A 29 -6.25 -7.43 -0.97
CA ILE A 29 -7.31 -7.85 -1.90
C ILE A 29 -7.50 -9.37 -1.85
N GLY A 30 -6.42 -10.16 -1.83
CA GLY A 30 -6.49 -11.62 -1.71
C GLY A 30 -7.19 -12.09 -0.43
N ILE A 31 -6.88 -11.46 0.72
CA ILE A 31 -7.56 -11.76 2.00
C ILE A 31 -9.06 -11.45 1.90
N TRP A 32 -9.42 -10.32 1.31
CA TRP A 32 -10.81 -9.93 1.16
C TRP A 32 -11.57 -10.86 0.20
N CYS A 33 -10.96 -11.18 -0.94
CA CYS A 33 -11.54 -12.06 -1.96
C CYS A 33 -11.81 -13.46 -1.39
N HIS A 34 -10.83 -14.06 -0.73
CA HIS A 34 -10.98 -15.37 -0.11
C HIS A 34 -12.11 -15.36 0.95
N ALA A 35 -12.13 -14.35 1.82
CA ALA A 35 -13.11 -14.28 2.90
C ALA A 35 -14.54 -13.92 2.45
N ARG A 36 -14.68 -13.12 1.38
CA ARG A 36 -15.98 -12.60 0.92
C ARG A 36 -16.57 -13.42 -0.21
N HIS A 37 -15.74 -13.88 -1.14
CA HIS A 37 -16.16 -14.57 -2.36
C HIS A 37 -15.80 -16.07 -2.36
N GLY A 38 -15.08 -16.55 -1.35
CA GLY A 38 -14.77 -17.98 -1.18
C GLY A 38 -13.79 -18.53 -2.21
N THR A 39 -12.98 -17.68 -2.85
CA THR A 39 -11.98 -18.12 -3.83
C THR A 39 -10.88 -18.96 -3.18
N ALA A 40 -10.17 -19.79 -3.96
CA ALA A 40 -9.04 -20.53 -3.43
C ALA A 40 -7.91 -19.58 -2.98
N ARG A 41 -7.11 -20.01 -2.01
CA ARG A 41 -5.99 -19.20 -1.51
C ARG A 41 -4.96 -18.98 -2.63
N GLY A 42 -4.75 -17.72 -3.00
CA GLY A 42 -3.84 -17.34 -4.09
C GLY A 42 -4.56 -17.05 -5.41
N GLU A 43 -5.88 -17.22 -5.46
CA GLU A 43 -6.71 -16.87 -6.62
C GLU A 43 -7.62 -15.69 -6.30
N LEU A 44 -7.76 -14.80 -7.27
CA LEU A 44 -8.70 -13.68 -7.23
C LEU A 44 -9.85 -13.97 -8.20
N CYS A 45 -11.07 -13.60 -7.81
CA CYS A 45 -12.16 -13.51 -8.77
C CYS A 45 -11.95 -12.31 -9.71
N ASP A 46 -12.66 -12.28 -10.83
CA ASP A 46 -12.52 -11.24 -11.86
C ASP A 46 -12.64 -9.83 -11.30
N GLU A 47 -13.61 -9.60 -10.41
CA GLU A 47 -13.81 -8.30 -9.76
C GLU A 47 -12.60 -7.87 -8.92
N CYS A 48 -12.02 -8.80 -8.15
CA CYS A 48 -10.86 -8.53 -7.31
C CYS A 48 -9.59 -8.34 -8.14
N ALA A 49 -9.45 -9.13 -9.21
CA ALA A 49 -8.34 -9.01 -10.15
C ALA A 49 -8.37 -7.65 -10.85
N GLU A 50 -9.55 -7.16 -11.24
CA GLU A 50 -9.72 -5.82 -11.80
C GLU A 50 -9.29 -4.73 -10.80
N LEU A 51 -9.73 -4.84 -9.54
CA LEU A 51 -9.35 -3.89 -8.49
C LEU A 51 -7.84 -3.89 -8.24
N GLU A 52 -7.22 -5.07 -8.24
CA GLU A 52 -5.77 -5.23 -8.07
C GLU A 52 -5.01 -4.61 -9.25
N ALA A 53 -5.38 -4.95 -10.48
CA ALA A 53 -4.77 -4.41 -11.69
C ALA A 53 -4.89 -2.87 -11.73
N TYR A 54 -6.07 -2.35 -11.38
CA TYR A 54 -6.28 -0.92 -11.25
C TYR A 54 -5.35 -0.30 -10.22
N ALA A 55 -5.25 -0.89 -9.02
CA ALA A 55 -4.40 -0.36 -7.97
C ALA A 55 -2.91 -0.37 -8.36
N ARG A 56 -2.43 -1.44 -8.98
CA ARG A 56 -1.05 -1.55 -9.48
C ARG A 56 -0.73 -0.48 -10.53
N ALA A 57 -1.63 -0.27 -11.50
CA ALA A 57 -1.47 0.74 -12.53
C ALA A 57 -1.45 2.17 -11.96
N ARG A 58 -2.22 2.45 -10.90
CA ARG A 58 -2.14 3.75 -10.18
C ARG A 58 -0.82 3.90 -9.43
N SER A 59 -0.33 2.83 -8.79
CA SER A 59 0.96 2.86 -8.12
C SER A 59 2.10 3.08 -9.11
N GLU A 60 2.09 2.49 -10.30
CA GLU A 60 3.09 2.68 -11.39
C GLU A 60 3.20 4.10 -11.89
N ARG A 61 2.06 4.80 -12.01
CA ARG A 61 2.02 6.16 -12.56
C ARG A 61 2.07 7.25 -11.50
N CYS A 62 2.35 6.89 -10.24
CA CYS A 62 2.31 7.86 -9.15
C CYS A 62 3.55 8.77 -9.17
N PRO A 63 3.38 10.10 -9.32
CA PRO A 63 4.50 11.05 -9.31
C PRO A 63 5.06 11.30 -7.91
N PHE A 64 4.31 10.93 -6.86
CA PHE A 64 4.67 11.19 -5.46
C PHE A 64 5.34 10.00 -4.77
N MET A 65 5.74 8.95 -5.50
CA MET A 65 6.28 7.73 -4.90
C MET A 65 7.61 7.96 -4.14
N GLU A 66 8.35 9.00 -4.50
CA GLU A 66 9.59 9.40 -3.83
C GLU A 66 9.35 9.98 -2.43
N THR A 67 8.30 10.80 -2.30
CA THR A 67 8.02 11.56 -1.07
C THR A 67 7.04 10.85 -0.15
N LYS A 68 6.04 10.15 -0.71
CA LYS A 68 5.00 9.49 0.08
C LYS A 68 5.39 8.07 0.48
N THR A 69 4.88 7.63 1.61
CA THR A 69 5.12 6.30 2.19
C THR A 69 3.99 5.33 1.90
N PHE A 70 2.73 5.81 1.88
CA PHE A 70 1.55 5.01 1.54
C PHE A 70 0.52 5.76 0.67
N CYS A 71 -0.15 5.02 -0.22
CA CYS A 71 -1.30 5.52 -1.00
C CYS A 71 -2.45 6.09 -0.14
N SER A 72 -2.64 5.61 1.09
CA SER A 72 -3.66 6.11 2.01
C SER A 72 -3.44 7.56 2.48
N ASN A 73 -2.19 8.02 2.45
CA ASN A 73 -1.78 9.36 2.88
C ASN A 73 -1.61 10.32 1.70
N CYS A 74 -2.03 9.94 0.49
CA CYS A 74 -1.83 10.75 -0.69
C CYS A 74 -2.77 11.98 -0.68
N HIS A 75 -2.20 13.17 -0.88
CA HIS A 75 -2.94 14.43 -0.95
C HIS A 75 -3.84 14.56 -2.19
N VAL A 76 -3.60 13.75 -3.23
CA VAL A 76 -4.37 13.78 -4.47
C VAL A 76 -5.37 12.61 -4.56
N HIS A 77 -6.58 12.91 -5.04
CA HIS A 77 -7.59 11.91 -5.34
C HIS A 77 -7.32 11.26 -6.69
N CYS A 78 -6.40 10.30 -6.71
CA CYS A 78 -6.04 9.57 -7.92
C CYS A 78 -6.98 8.39 -8.21
N TYR A 79 -7.81 7.94 -7.28
CA TYR A 79 -8.78 6.85 -7.53
C TYR A 79 -10.12 7.40 -8.01
N ARG A 80 -10.75 6.73 -8.98
CA ARG A 80 -12.17 6.92 -9.29
C ARG A 80 -13.01 6.63 -8.04
N ALA A 81 -14.11 7.35 -7.87
CA ALA A 81 -14.92 7.30 -6.64
C ALA A 81 -15.34 5.86 -6.27
N GLU A 82 -15.85 5.12 -7.24
CA GLU A 82 -16.26 3.71 -7.09
C GLU A 82 -15.09 2.80 -6.67
N MET A 83 -13.99 2.81 -7.42
CA MET A 83 -12.79 2.02 -7.08
C MET A 83 -12.20 2.40 -5.71
N ARG A 84 -12.33 3.67 -5.31
CA ARG A 84 -11.89 4.16 -4.02
C ARG A 84 -12.73 3.60 -2.88
N GLU A 85 -14.03 3.42 -3.08
CA GLU A 85 -14.91 2.81 -2.08
C GLU A 85 -14.59 1.32 -1.94
N ARG A 86 -14.47 0.60 -3.07
CA ARG A 86 -14.06 -0.81 -3.11
C ARG A 86 -12.74 -1.04 -2.37
N ILE A 87 -11.70 -0.26 -2.66
CA ILE A 87 -10.40 -0.43 -1.98
C ILE A 87 -10.46 -0.06 -0.50
N ARG A 88 -11.31 0.89 -0.08
CA ARG A 88 -11.49 1.22 1.35
C ARG A 88 -12.15 0.09 2.11
N GLU A 89 -13.11 -0.60 1.51
CA GLU A 89 -13.72 -1.78 2.11
C GLU A 89 -12.70 -2.90 2.31
N VAL A 90 -11.91 -3.18 1.27
CA VAL A 90 -10.78 -4.10 1.34
C VAL A 90 -9.80 -3.67 2.44
N MET A 91 -9.40 -2.40 2.49
CA MET A 91 -8.48 -1.90 3.50
C MET A 91 -9.02 -2.03 4.93
N ARG A 92 -10.30 -1.72 5.14
CA ARG A 92 -10.98 -1.82 6.44
C ARG A 92 -11.08 -3.27 6.92
N PHE A 93 -11.36 -4.20 6.00
CA PHE A 93 -11.50 -5.61 6.32
C PHE A 93 -10.14 -6.28 6.51
N SER A 94 -9.24 -6.11 5.55
CA SER A 94 -7.97 -6.83 5.48
C SER A 94 -6.88 -6.18 6.33
N GLY A 95 -6.96 -4.88 6.63
CA GLY A 95 -5.97 -4.16 7.44
C GLY A 95 -5.67 -4.81 8.79
N PRO A 96 -6.66 -5.03 9.67
CA PRO A 96 -6.46 -5.73 10.93
C PRO A 96 -6.02 -7.19 10.76
N ARG A 97 -6.45 -7.84 9.67
CA ARG A 97 -6.17 -9.26 9.37
C ARG A 97 -4.77 -9.47 8.78
N MET A 98 -4.16 -8.44 8.22
CA MET A 98 -2.79 -8.49 7.68
C MET A 98 -1.76 -8.76 8.78
N LEU A 99 -2.05 -8.39 10.04
CA LEU A 99 -1.24 -8.73 11.22
C LEU A 99 -1.12 -10.24 11.44
N LEU A 100 -2.13 -11.03 11.06
CA LEU A 100 -2.13 -12.48 11.22
C LEU A 100 -1.35 -13.20 10.13
N HIS A 101 -1.23 -12.61 8.94
CA HIS A 101 -0.48 -13.19 7.82
C HIS A 101 0.99 -12.75 7.77
N ARG A 102 1.26 -11.45 7.99
CA ARG A 102 2.62 -10.89 8.00
C ARG A 102 2.75 -9.84 9.11
N PRO A 103 2.92 -10.27 10.38
CA PRO A 103 2.93 -9.37 11.53
C PRO A 103 4.00 -8.29 11.45
N VAL A 104 5.22 -8.63 11.01
CA VAL A 104 6.34 -7.66 10.91
C VAL A 104 6.07 -6.58 9.87
N MET A 105 5.53 -6.96 8.70
CA MET A 105 5.23 -6.00 7.62
C MET A 105 4.03 -5.12 7.98
N ALA A 106 2.98 -5.68 8.58
CA ALA A 106 1.83 -4.92 9.05
C ALA A 106 2.19 -3.95 10.19
N CYS A 107 2.99 -4.38 11.17
CA CYS A 107 3.47 -3.50 12.23
C CYS A 107 4.33 -2.36 11.68
N ARG A 108 5.27 -2.66 10.76
CA ARG A 108 6.08 -1.64 10.09
C ARG A 108 5.19 -0.65 9.32
N HIS A 109 4.22 -1.15 8.56
CA HIS A 109 3.26 -0.34 7.81
C HIS A 109 2.47 0.62 8.71
N VAL A 110 1.98 0.14 9.86
CA VAL A 110 1.25 0.98 10.82
C VAL A 110 2.16 2.03 11.45
N VAL A 111 3.40 1.68 11.81
CA VAL A 111 4.36 2.62 12.41
C VAL A 111 4.76 3.70 11.39
N GLU A 112 5.11 3.31 10.17
CA GLU A 112 5.46 4.24 9.09
C GLU A 112 4.27 5.14 8.71
N SER A 113 3.05 4.59 8.60
CA SER A 113 1.83 5.37 8.33
C SER A 113 1.55 6.41 9.41
N ARG A 114 1.71 6.05 10.69
CA ARG A 114 1.50 6.97 11.83
C ARG A 114 2.58 8.04 11.91
N ARG A 115 3.83 7.71 11.57
CA ARG A 115 4.94 8.66 11.56
C ARG A 115 4.74 9.70 10.46
N GLU A 116 4.38 9.27 9.26
CA GLU A 116 4.11 10.16 8.13
C GLU A 116 2.92 11.09 8.41
N LYS A 117 1.80 10.55 8.93
CA LYS A 117 0.65 11.38 9.31
C LYS A 117 1.02 12.48 10.30
N ARG A 118 1.88 12.19 11.28
CA ARG A 118 2.39 13.17 12.26
C ARG A 118 3.32 14.21 11.64
N VAL A 119 4.07 13.87 10.59
CA VAL A 119 4.91 14.83 9.86
C VAL A 119 4.04 15.79 9.07
N ILE A 120 3.08 15.25 8.30
CA ILE A 120 2.10 16.05 7.54
C ILE A 120 1.32 16.98 8.48
N GLU A 121 0.83 16.48 9.63
CA GLU A 121 0.11 17.29 10.63
C GLU A 121 0.98 18.40 11.25
N ARG A 122 2.30 18.21 11.36
CA ARG A 122 3.24 19.22 11.85
C ARG A 122 3.52 20.29 10.80
N GLU A 123 3.79 19.88 9.56
CA GLU A 123 4.00 20.80 8.43
C GLU A 123 2.76 21.69 8.21
N MET A 124 1.55 21.12 8.25
CA MET A 124 0.29 21.89 8.17
C MET A 124 0.06 22.85 9.36
N ARG A 125 0.76 22.67 10.48
CA ARG A 125 0.65 23.51 11.68
C ARG A 125 1.66 24.66 11.66
N ASP A 126 2.84 24.42 11.09
CA ASP A 126 3.91 25.42 10.98
C ASP A 126 3.68 26.41 9.81
N ASP A 127 2.87 26.04 8.81
CA ASP A 127 2.43 26.92 7.70
C ASP A 127 1.26 27.87 8.04
N ARG A 128 0.79 27.94 9.30
CA ARG A 128 -0.34 28.78 9.75
C ARG A 128 0.08 29.98 10.58
#